data_AF-A0A971S560-F1
#
_entry.id   AF-A0A971S560-F1
#
_cell.length_a   1.000
_cell.length_b   1.000
_cell.length_c   1.000
_cell.angle_alpha   90.00
_cell.angle_beta   90.00
_cell.angle_gamma   90.00
#
_symmetry.space_group_name_H-M   'P 1'
#
loop_
_entity.id
_entity.type
_entity.pdbx_description
1 polymer ?
#
loop_
_entity_poly.entity_id
_entity_poly.type
_entity_poly.pdbx_seq_one_letter_code
_entity_poly.pdbx_strand_id
1 'polypeptide(L)'
;MQSSKRKLMSKNGEVAMLLAREFISYDLGDRIGTIRDYAESFSTGRGTVQSAIKLLESEGAVKLESRGHLGTFILSMDFNKLWSIADFGVVMGVMPLPYSKRYEGLATGLYKAFERAKIPFSLAFMRGAEKRIQALDMGKYDFAITSKLAALHEKKKYQYIDVVHIFKEGSYVGEHIIIFRDNNMDKIEDGMRIGIDPASPDQFLLTQYECQGKKVEYIETSYNQIIEKLKNEEIDAAIWNKDEIKEKGLKFNIKKLSNQKSLEINKKDTAAAMVINSENIEFRMIIKKFIDMDYIEEIQEEVLKGNIIPMY
;
A
#
# COMPACT_ATOMS: atom_id res chain seq x y z
N MET A 1 0.47 -21.83 3.84
CA MET A 1 0.04 -22.08 5.24
C MET A 1 -1.46 -22.41 5.38
N GLN A 2 -2.38 -21.85 4.58
CA GLN A 2 -3.83 -22.12 4.72
C GLN A 2 -4.26 -23.59 4.51
N SER A 3 -3.55 -24.36 3.66
CA SER A 3 -3.94 -25.74 3.30
C SER A 3 -3.94 -26.74 4.49
N SER A 4 -2.96 -26.67 5.40
CA SER A 4 -2.91 -27.57 6.56
C SER A 4 -3.92 -27.22 7.64
N LYS A 5 -4.23 -25.93 7.84
CA LYS A 5 -5.24 -25.46 8.81
C LYS A 5 -6.64 -25.91 8.37
N ARG A 6 -6.95 -25.83 7.07
CA ARG A 6 -8.22 -26.33 6.51
C ARG A 6 -8.39 -27.84 6.70
N LYS A 7 -7.33 -28.63 6.53
CA LYS A 7 -7.36 -30.09 6.78
C LYS A 7 -7.68 -30.49 8.23
N LEU A 8 -7.46 -29.58 9.19
CA LEU A 8 -7.75 -29.79 10.61
C LEU A 8 -9.14 -29.26 11.02
N MET A 9 -9.78 -28.43 10.18
CA MET A 9 -11.10 -27.88 10.46
C MET A 9 -12.21 -28.89 10.15
N SER A 10 -13.33 -28.78 10.87
CA SER A 10 -14.55 -29.47 10.47
C SER A 10 -15.07 -28.90 9.14
N LYS A 11 -15.70 -29.75 8.31
CA LYS A 11 -16.30 -29.31 7.04
C LYS A 11 -17.32 -28.18 7.22
N ASN A 12 -18.08 -28.19 8.32
CA ASN A 12 -19.03 -27.12 8.64
C ASN A 12 -18.32 -25.80 8.94
N GLY A 13 -17.20 -25.85 9.69
CA GLY A 13 -16.40 -24.66 9.99
C GLY A 13 -15.75 -24.08 8.75
N GLU A 14 -15.23 -24.93 7.85
CA GLU A 14 -14.65 -24.47 6.57
C GLU A 14 -15.69 -23.76 5.70
N VAL A 15 -16.89 -24.34 5.55
CA VAL A 15 -17.96 -23.72 4.76
C VAL A 15 -18.49 -22.44 5.42
N ALA A 16 -18.57 -22.38 6.76
CA ALA A 16 -18.96 -21.16 7.46
C ALA A 16 -17.94 -20.03 7.24
N MET A 17 -16.65 -20.33 7.25
CA MET A 17 -15.58 -19.38 6.92
C MET A 17 -15.73 -18.86 5.48
N LEU A 18 -15.98 -19.74 4.49
CA LEU A 18 -16.17 -19.33 3.09
C LEU A 18 -17.42 -18.45 2.91
N LEU A 19 -18.54 -18.82 3.54
CA LEU A 19 -19.75 -18.01 3.55
C LEU A 19 -19.53 -16.65 4.22
N ALA A 20 -18.79 -16.59 5.33
CA ALA A 20 -18.48 -15.33 6.00
C ALA A 20 -17.65 -14.38 5.11
N ARG A 21 -16.68 -14.93 4.36
CA ARG A 21 -15.90 -14.16 3.37
C ARG A 21 -16.77 -13.57 2.27
N GLU A 22 -17.75 -14.33 1.79
CA GLU A 22 -18.69 -13.85 0.79
C GLU A 22 -19.63 -12.78 1.35
N PHE A 23 -20.26 -13.05 2.50
CA PHE A 23 -21.26 -12.16 3.11
C PHE A 23 -20.69 -10.81 3.54
N ILE A 24 -19.39 -10.72 3.86
CA ILE A 24 -18.72 -9.43 4.11
C ILE A 24 -18.85 -8.46 2.93
N SER A 25 -18.92 -8.98 1.71
CA SER A 25 -19.07 -8.14 0.52
C SER A 25 -20.50 -7.66 0.28
N TYR A 26 -21.50 -8.22 0.98
CA TYR A 26 -22.92 -7.91 0.79
C TYR A 26 -23.38 -6.73 1.65
N ASP A 27 -24.50 -6.13 1.26
CA ASP A 27 -25.20 -5.07 1.98
C ASP A 27 -26.50 -5.59 2.61
N LEU A 28 -27.07 -4.80 3.53
CA LEU A 28 -28.36 -5.13 4.11
C LEU A 28 -29.45 -5.11 3.03
N GLY A 29 -30.27 -6.16 3.00
CA GLY A 29 -31.27 -6.36 1.96
C GLY A 29 -30.77 -7.10 0.73
N ASP A 30 -29.48 -7.45 0.64
CA ASP A 30 -28.99 -8.29 -0.44
C ASP A 30 -29.55 -9.71 -0.35
N ARG A 31 -29.77 -10.30 -1.52
CA ARG A 31 -30.18 -11.70 -1.68
C ARG A 31 -28.95 -12.59 -1.70
N ILE A 32 -28.90 -13.58 -0.82
CA ILE A 32 -27.83 -14.58 -0.84
C ILE A 32 -28.10 -15.67 -1.90
N GLY A 33 -27.04 -16.37 -2.30
CA GLY A 33 -27.12 -17.57 -3.13
C GLY A 33 -27.97 -18.65 -2.47
N THR A 34 -28.50 -19.58 -3.29
CA THR A 34 -29.25 -20.70 -2.73
C THR A 34 -28.30 -21.71 -2.07
N ILE A 35 -28.84 -22.55 -1.17
CA ILE A 35 -28.09 -23.67 -0.56
C ILE A 35 -27.48 -24.58 -1.64
N ARG A 36 -28.15 -24.71 -2.80
CA ARG A 36 -27.64 -25.49 -3.92
C ARG A 36 -26.43 -24.80 -4.55
N ASP A 37 -26.53 -23.50 -4.81
CA ASP A 37 -25.44 -22.73 -5.42
C ASP A 37 -24.18 -22.80 -4.55
N TYR A 38 -24.33 -22.65 -3.23
CA TYR A 38 -23.23 -22.79 -2.27
C TYR A 38 -22.68 -24.21 -2.16
N ALA A 39 -23.54 -25.23 -2.24
CA ALA A 39 -23.10 -26.62 -2.21
C ALA A 39 -22.26 -26.95 -3.46
N GLU A 40 -22.65 -26.44 -4.62
CA GLU A 40 -21.91 -26.58 -5.88
C GLU A 40 -20.61 -25.78 -5.85
N SER A 41 -20.64 -24.49 -5.45
CA SER A 41 -19.45 -23.62 -5.43
C SER A 41 -18.38 -24.08 -4.43
N PHE A 42 -18.79 -24.57 -3.26
CA PHE A 42 -17.87 -25.06 -2.23
C PHE A 42 -17.63 -26.57 -2.30
N SER A 43 -18.14 -27.25 -3.34
CA SER A 43 -17.96 -28.70 -3.55
C SER A 43 -18.30 -29.53 -2.31
N THR A 44 -19.47 -29.26 -1.70
CA THR A 44 -19.90 -29.85 -0.42
C THR A 44 -21.37 -30.28 -0.44
N GLY A 45 -21.83 -30.94 0.63
CA GLY A 45 -23.22 -31.34 0.79
C GLY A 45 -24.13 -30.20 1.21
N ARG A 46 -25.40 -30.20 0.75
CA ARG A 46 -26.41 -29.20 1.15
C ARG A 46 -26.58 -29.08 2.68
N GLY A 47 -26.53 -30.22 3.39
CA GLY A 47 -26.62 -30.23 4.85
C GLY A 47 -25.44 -29.53 5.55
N THR A 48 -24.26 -29.56 4.94
CA THR A 48 -23.06 -28.83 5.42
C THR A 48 -23.29 -27.32 5.30
N VAL A 49 -23.76 -26.86 4.14
CA VAL A 49 -24.09 -25.44 3.91
C VAL A 49 -25.17 -24.96 4.89
N GLN A 50 -26.24 -25.74 5.07
CA GLN A 50 -27.29 -25.40 6.05
C GLN A 50 -26.74 -25.30 7.47
N SER A 51 -25.87 -26.22 7.87
CA SER A 51 -25.23 -26.20 9.19
C SER A 51 -24.29 -25.00 9.36
N ALA A 52 -23.56 -24.65 8.31
CA ALA A 52 -22.69 -23.49 8.28
C ALA A 52 -23.46 -22.16 8.37
N ILE A 53 -24.57 -22.01 7.63
CA ILE A 53 -25.45 -20.84 7.74
C ILE A 53 -26.01 -20.73 9.17
N LYS A 54 -26.51 -21.84 9.73
CA LYS A 54 -27.01 -21.86 11.12
C LYS A 54 -25.93 -21.46 12.12
N LEU A 55 -24.68 -21.84 11.88
CA LEU A 55 -23.56 -21.41 12.72
C LEU A 55 -23.35 -19.89 12.64
N LEU A 56 -23.37 -19.31 11.44
CA LEU A 56 -23.27 -17.85 11.29
C LEU A 56 -24.43 -17.12 11.98
N GLU A 57 -25.65 -17.66 11.92
CA GLU A 57 -26.81 -17.11 12.63
C GLU A 57 -26.72 -17.29 14.15
N SER A 58 -26.24 -18.45 14.64
CA SER A 58 -26.12 -18.71 16.08
C SER A 58 -25.03 -17.89 16.74
N GLU A 59 -23.94 -17.63 16.02
CA GLU A 59 -22.91 -16.68 16.45
C GLU A 59 -23.42 -15.23 16.38
N GLY A 60 -24.57 -14.99 15.75
CA GLY A 60 -25.13 -13.65 15.52
C GLY A 60 -24.29 -12.83 14.55
N ALA A 61 -23.55 -13.47 13.65
CA ALA A 61 -22.79 -12.82 12.59
C ALA A 61 -23.72 -12.32 11.47
N VAL A 62 -24.80 -13.03 11.20
CA VAL A 62 -25.86 -12.61 10.27
C VAL A 62 -27.24 -12.98 10.80
N LYS A 63 -28.26 -12.30 10.30
CA LYS A 63 -29.65 -12.74 10.39
C LYS A 63 -30.23 -12.79 8.99
N LEU A 64 -30.79 -13.93 8.61
CA LEU A 64 -31.35 -14.13 7.29
C LEU A 64 -32.87 -14.24 7.35
N GLU A 65 -33.53 -13.80 6.28
CA GLU A 65 -34.98 -13.95 6.11
C GLU A 65 -35.28 -14.68 4.82
N SER A 66 -35.89 -15.87 4.95
CA SER A 66 -36.41 -16.59 3.81
C SER A 66 -37.78 -16.03 3.42
N ARG A 67 -37.91 -15.60 2.17
CA ARG A 67 -39.16 -15.10 1.56
C ARG A 67 -39.72 -16.08 0.52
N GLY A 68 -39.51 -17.38 0.74
CA GLY A 68 -39.98 -18.45 -0.15
C GLY A 68 -39.38 -18.34 -1.55
N HIS A 69 -40.24 -18.25 -2.58
CA HIS A 69 -39.82 -18.17 -3.99
C HIS A 69 -38.96 -16.93 -4.32
N LEU A 70 -39.03 -15.87 -3.49
CA LEU A 70 -38.24 -14.66 -3.66
C LEU A 70 -36.77 -14.83 -3.25
N GLY A 71 -36.44 -15.91 -2.53
CA GLY A 71 -35.10 -16.19 -2.02
C GLY A 71 -34.89 -15.82 -0.56
N THR A 72 -33.63 -15.80 -0.14
CA THR A 72 -33.21 -15.49 1.23
C THR A 72 -32.42 -14.20 1.24
N PHE A 73 -32.72 -13.30 2.18
CA PHE A 73 -32.17 -11.95 2.24
C PHE A 73 -31.46 -11.69 3.56
N ILE A 74 -30.46 -10.83 3.54
CA ILE A 74 -29.74 -10.38 4.73
C ILE A 74 -30.55 -9.30 5.46
N LEU A 75 -30.98 -9.58 6.69
CA LEU A 75 -31.67 -8.60 7.54
C LEU A 75 -30.71 -7.79 8.42
N SER A 76 -29.66 -8.42 8.93
CA SER A 76 -28.63 -7.77 9.75
C SER A 76 -27.31 -8.52 9.63
N MET A 77 -26.20 -7.81 9.82
CA MET A 77 -24.86 -8.37 9.85
C MET A 77 -24.03 -7.74 10.95
N ASP A 78 -23.17 -8.53 11.57
CA ASP A 78 -22.10 -8.09 12.45
C ASP A 78 -20.75 -8.29 11.74
N PHE A 79 -20.17 -7.18 11.28
CA PHE A 79 -18.93 -7.19 10.53
C PHE A 79 -17.75 -7.79 11.30
N ASN A 80 -17.64 -7.50 12.61
CA ASN A 80 -16.52 -7.98 13.41
C ASN A 80 -16.56 -9.51 13.56
N LYS A 81 -17.76 -10.06 13.77
CA LYS A 81 -17.95 -11.50 13.85
C LYS A 81 -17.70 -12.17 12.51
N LEU A 82 -18.24 -11.61 11.43
CA LEU A 82 -17.95 -12.11 10.08
C LEU A 82 -16.45 -12.09 9.78
N TRP A 83 -15.74 -11.03 10.15
CA TRP A 83 -14.29 -10.90 9.94
C TRP A 83 -13.51 -11.97 10.70
N SER A 84 -13.91 -12.21 11.96
CA SER A 84 -13.32 -13.26 12.80
C SER A 84 -13.57 -14.66 12.24
N ILE A 85 -14.80 -14.95 11.79
CA ILE A 85 -15.17 -16.28 11.24
C ILE A 85 -14.52 -16.50 9.87
N ALA A 86 -14.36 -15.44 9.07
CA ALA A 86 -13.66 -15.46 7.78
C ALA A 86 -12.15 -15.75 7.91
N ASP A 87 -11.60 -15.68 9.12
CA ASP A 87 -10.17 -15.88 9.42
C ASP A 87 -9.28 -14.95 8.59
N PHE A 88 -9.73 -13.70 8.38
CA PHE A 88 -8.94 -12.69 7.68
C PHE A 88 -7.72 -12.23 8.49
N GLY A 89 -7.81 -12.31 9.83
CA GLY A 89 -6.71 -11.92 10.70
C GLY A 89 -6.47 -10.42 10.71
N VAL A 90 -5.20 -10.02 10.75
CA VAL A 90 -4.75 -8.62 10.71
C VAL A 90 -4.31 -8.30 9.30
N VAL A 91 -4.82 -7.20 8.74
CA VAL A 91 -4.32 -6.66 7.48
C VAL A 91 -2.93 -6.08 7.70
N MET A 92 -1.96 -6.58 6.94
CA MET A 92 -0.56 -6.18 7.02
C MET A 92 -0.21 -5.30 5.82
N GLY A 93 0.00 -4.01 6.05
CA GLY A 93 0.56 -3.10 5.06
C GLY A 93 2.08 -2.97 5.20
N VAL A 94 2.78 -2.65 4.11
CA VAL A 94 4.21 -2.28 4.16
C VAL A 94 4.44 -0.91 3.50
N MET A 95 5.19 -0.03 4.16
CA MET A 95 5.50 1.30 3.64
C MET A 95 6.96 1.71 3.89
N PRO A 96 7.47 2.81 3.29
CA PRO A 96 8.77 3.36 3.64
C PRO A 96 8.87 3.67 5.13
N LEU A 97 10.08 3.71 5.65
CA LEU A 97 10.29 4.22 7.00
C LEU A 97 9.82 5.69 7.09
N PRO A 98 9.20 6.08 8.21
CA PRO A 98 8.57 7.38 8.38
C PRO A 98 9.63 8.46 8.69
N TYR A 99 10.47 8.76 7.71
CA TYR A 99 11.52 9.79 7.81
C TYR A 99 11.04 11.19 7.43
N SER A 100 9.74 11.33 7.16
CA SER A 100 9.11 12.60 6.89
C SER A 100 7.75 12.70 7.58
N LYS A 101 7.35 13.89 8.01
CA LYS A 101 5.98 14.20 8.47
C LYS A 101 4.92 13.78 7.46
N ARG A 102 5.29 13.74 6.18
CA ARG A 102 4.43 13.25 5.10
C ARG A 102 4.20 11.75 5.18
N TYR A 103 5.24 10.96 5.40
CA TYR A 103 5.11 9.52 5.64
C TYR A 103 4.40 9.25 6.97
N GLU A 104 4.70 10.01 8.02
CA GLU A 104 4.01 9.93 9.31
C GLU A 104 2.50 10.20 9.15
N GLY A 105 2.14 11.24 8.38
CA GLY A 105 0.76 11.59 8.08
C GLY A 105 0.04 10.52 7.28
N LEU A 106 0.70 9.94 6.27
CA LEU A 106 0.13 8.83 5.48
C LEU A 106 -0.10 7.59 6.34
N ALA A 107 0.87 7.23 7.19
CA ALA A 107 0.76 6.10 8.12
C ALA A 107 -0.41 6.33 9.11
N THR A 108 -0.51 7.53 9.68
CA THR A 108 -1.60 7.91 10.59
C THR A 108 -2.95 7.85 9.89
N GLY A 109 -3.04 8.33 8.65
CA GLY A 109 -4.25 8.25 7.82
C GLY A 109 -4.69 6.81 7.59
N LEU A 110 -3.76 5.92 7.25
CA LEU A 110 -4.02 4.49 7.10
C LEU A 110 -4.59 3.92 8.41
N TYR A 111 -3.92 4.10 9.55
CA TYR A 111 -4.42 3.56 10.83
C TYR A 111 -5.82 4.08 11.17
N LYS A 112 -6.08 5.39 11.03
CA LYS A 112 -7.40 5.96 11.30
C LYS A 112 -8.48 5.44 10.36
N ALA A 113 -8.18 5.23 9.07
CA ALA A 113 -9.14 4.70 8.12
C ALA A 113 -9.50 3.23 8.42
N PHE A 114 -8.50 2.40 8.73
CA PHE A 114 -8.73 1.01 9.12
C PHE A 114 -9.43 0.89 10.48
N GLU A 115 -9.10 1.73 11.45
CA GLU A 115 -9.79 1.83 12.75
C GLU A 115 -11.27 2.21 12.56
N ARG A 116 -11.55 3.21 11.72
CA ARG A 116 -12.93 3.63 11.39
C ARG A 116 -13.72 2.50 10.73
N ALA A 117 -13.06 1.70 9.89
CA ALA A 117 -13.63 0.50 9.28
C ALA A 117 -13.73 -0.71 10.24
N LYS A 118 -13.19 -0.60 11.46
CA LYS A 118 -13.08 -1.69 12.45
C LYS A 118 -12.34 -2.92 11.90
N ILE A 119 -11.38 -2.70 11.01
CA ILE A 119 -10.54 -3.75 10.43
C ILE A 119 -9.23 -3.80 11.22
N PRO A 120 -8.85 -4.95 11.80
CA PRO A 120 -7.55 -5.11 12.44
C PRO A 120 -6.42 -4.85 11.44
N PHE A 121 -5.53 -3.92 11.76
CA PHE A 121 -4.53 -3.41 10.83
C PHE A 121 -3.18 -3.15 11.51
N SER A 122 -2.09 -3.39 10.77
CA SER A 122 -0.73 -3.07 11.20
C SER A 122 0.17 -2.73 10.01
N LEU A 123 1.13 -1.83 10.25
CA LEU A 123 2.15 -1.45 9.28
C LEU A 123 3.53 -2.02 9.62
N ALA A 124 4.19 -2.55 8.60
CA ALA A 124 5.62 -2.80 8.60
C ALA A 124 6.35 -1.70 7.82
N PHE A 125 7.58 -1.41 8.25
CA PHE A 125 8.43 -0.40 7.61
C PHE A 125 9.61 -1.07 6.91
N MET A 126 9.76 -0.80 5.61
CA MET A 126 10.77 -1.44 4.78
C MET A 126 11.36 -0.48 3.73
N ARG A 127 12.69 -0.48 3.63
CA ARG A 127 13.44 0.30 2.64
C ARG A 127 13.41 -0.34 1.26
N GLY A 128 13.44 0.51 0.23
CA GLY A 128 13.47 0.10 -1.18
C GLY A 128 12.08 -0.29 -1.67
N ALA A 129 11.59 0.40 -2.71
CA ALA A 129 10.28 0.10 -3.28
C ALA A 129 10.25 -1.32 -3.89
N GLU A 130 11.32 -1.73 -4.58
CA GLU A 130 11.47 -3.07 -5.14
C GLU A 130 11.33 -4.16 -4.07
N LYS A 131 12.01 -4.01 -2.91
CA LYS A 131 11.92 -4.99 -1.81
C LYS A 131 10.51 -5.09 -1.23
N ARG A 132 9.80 -3.96 -1.11
CA ARG A 132 8.40 -3.95 -0.66
C ARG A 132 7.48 -4.67 -1.65
N ILE A 133 7.64 -4.42 -2.94
CA ILE A 133 6.89 -5.10 -3.99
C ILE A 133 7.21 -6.59 -4.03
N GLN A 134 8.49 -6.97 -3.89
CA GLN A 134 8.90 -8.37 -3.80
C GLN A 134 8.27 -9.07 -2.58
N ALA A 135 8.23 -8.42 -1.42
CA ALA A 135 7.62 -9.00 -0.22
C ALA A 135 6.10 -9.16 -0.37
N LEU A 136 5.43 -8.21 -1.06
CA LEU A 136 4.01 -8.31 -1.44
C LEU A 136 3.77 -9.48 -2.39
N ASP A 137 4.59 -9.64 -3.43
CA ASP A 137 4.53 -10.75 -4.39
C ASP A 137 4.72 -12.12 -3.70
N MET A 138 5.60 -12.19 -2.70
CA MET A 138 5.80 -13.36 -1.85
C MET A 138 4.68 -13.62 -0.82
N GLY A 139 3.62 -12.79 -0.81
CA GLY A 139 2.49 -12.90 0.10
C GLY A 139 2.83 -12.63 1.57
N LYS A 140 3.83 -11.77 1.84
CA LYS A 140 4.19 -11.36 3.21
C LYS A 140 3.34 -10.22 3.75
N TYR A 141 2.75 -9.44 2.84
CA TYR A 141 1.92 -8.28 3.13
C TYR A 141 0.70 -8.31 2.22
N ASP A 142 -0.41 -7.71 2.65
CA ASP A 142 -1.64 -7.60 1.88
C ASP A 142 -1.59 -6.43 0.90
N PHE A 143 -0.86 -5.36 1.26
CA PHE A 143 -0.55 -4.25 0.37
C PHE A 143 0.80 -3.61 0.66
N ALA A 144 1.31 -2.88 -0.34
CA ALA A 144 2.49 -2.04 -0.23
C ALA A 144 2.17 -0.60 -0.62
N ILE A 145 2.77 0.35 0.09
CA ILE A 145 2.80 1.77 -0.29
C ILE A 145 4.13 2.07 -0.99
N THR A 146 4.04 2.64 -2.19
CA THR A 146 5.18 3.12 -2.98
C THR A 146 4.83 4.48 -3.59
N SER A 147 5.77 5.13 -4.30
CA SER A 147 5.38 6.17 -5.25
C SER A 147 4.59 5.54 -6.40
N LYS A 148 3.80 6.34 -7.11
CA LYS A 148 3.15 5.94 -8.37
C LYS A 148 4.20 5.65 -9.44
N LEU A 149 5.33 6.36 -9.45
CA LEU A 149 6.43 6.08 -10.38
C LEU A 149 6.98 4.66 -10.18
N ALA A 150 7.35 4.30 -8.95
CA ALA A 150 7.85 2.99 -8.61
C ALA A 150 6.81 1.90 -8.89
N ALA A 151 5.54 2.09 -8.52
CA ALA A 151 4.48 1.13 -8.81
C ALA A 151 4.37 0.82 -10.31
N LEU A 152 4.40 1.84 -11.17
CA LEU A 152 4.34 1.67 -12.62
C LEU A 152 5.62 1.07 -13.21
N HIS A 153 6.78 1.36 -12.61
CA HIS A 153 8.06 0.77 -13.01
C HIS A 153 8.09 -0.72 -12.69
N GLU A 154 7.79 -1.09 -11.44
CA GLU A 154 7.82 -2.46 -10.95
C GLU A 154 6.76 -3.35 -11.60
N LYS A 155 5.63 -2.80 -12.06
CA LYS A 155 4.58 -3.56 -12.77
C LYS A 155 5.08 -4.19 -14.06
N LYS A 156 6.19 -3.70 -14.62
CA LYS A 156 6.85 -4.32 -15.78
C LYS A 156 7.57 -5.62 -15.42
N LYS A 157 8.00 -5.76 -14.16
CA LYS A 157 8.77 -6.90 -13.64
C LYS A 157 7.87 -7.91 -12.90
N TYR A 158 6.89 -7.43 -12.15
CA TYR A 158 5.97 -8.25 -11.37
C TYR A 158 4.57 -8.20 -11.98
N GLN A 159 4.15 -9.30 -12.64
CA GLN A 159 2.88 -9.33 -13.38
C GLN A 159 1.64 -9.33 -12.48
N TYR A 160 1.78 -9.82 -11.25
CA TYR A 160 0.68 -9.95 -10.29
C TYR A 160 0.51 -8.74 -9.38
N ILE A 161 1.12 -7.59 -9.70
CA ILE A 161 0.89 -6.38 -8.91
C ILE A 161 -0.16 -5.51 -9.58
N ASP A 162 -1.06 -4.97 -8.77
CA ASP A 162 -2.03 -3.99 -9.23
C ASP A 162 -2.16 -2.79 -8.29
N VAL A 163 -2.38 -1.63 -8.89
CA VAL A 163 -2.54 -0.38 -8.16
C VAL A 163 -4.01 -0.21 -7.84
N VAL A 164 -4.38 -0.34 -6.56
CA VAL A 164 -5.78 -0.23 -6.13
C VAL A 164 -6.19 1.24 -5.94
N HIS A 165 -5.24 2.10 -5.58
CA HIS A 165 -5.47 3.52 -5.42
C HIS A 165 -4.19 4.34 -5.67
N ILE A 166 -4.36 5.53 -6.25
CA ILE A 166 -3.31 6.54 -6.42
C ILE A 166 -3.77 7.78 -5.65
N PHE A 167 -3.02 8.14 -4.62
CA PHE A 167 -3.27 9.32 -3.82
C PHE A 167 -2.84 10.59 -4.57
N LYS A 168 -3.27 11.76 -4.08
CA LYS A 168 -2.98 13.09 -4.62
C LYS A 168 -1.49 13.34 -4.75
N GLU A 169 -1.12 14.22 -5.70
CA GLU A 169 0.27 14.67 -5.84
C GLU A 169 0.77 15.27 -4.52
N GLY A 170 2.00 14.94 -4.15
CA GLY A 170 2.57 15.30 -2.85
C GLY A 170 2.13 14.40 -1.69
N SER A 171 1.41 13.30 -1.87
CA SER A 171 1.07 12.38 -0.77
C SER A 171 2.23 11.46 -0.34
N TYR A 172 3.26 11.27 -1.17
CA TYR A 172 4.39 10.39 -0.87
C TYR A 172 5.65 11.16 -0.51
N VAL A 173 6.05 12.07 -1.40
CA VAL A 173 7.22 12.96 -1.26
C VAL A 173 6.82 14.35 -1.73
N GLY A 174 7.28 15.39 -1.04
CA GLY A 174 6.94 16.77 -1.39
C GLY A 174 7.54 17.21 -2.72
N GLU A 175 8.85 17.01 -2.88
CA GLU A 175 9.59 17.34 -4.11
C GLU A 175 10.92 16.60 -4.10
N HIS A 176 11.34 16.06 -5.26
CA HIS A 176 12.72 15.66 -5.48
C HIS A 176 13.56 16.82 -6.00
N ILE A 177 14.74 16.98 -5.42
CA ILE A 177 15.67 18.09 -5.66
C ILE A 177 17.08 17.56 -5.86
N ILE A 178 17.95 18.36 -6.47
CA ILE A 178 19.37 18.08 -6.59
C ILE A 178 20.08 18.70 -5.40
N ILE A 179 20.87 17.90 -4.69
CA ILE A 179 21.82 18.39 -3.69
C ILE A 179 23.23 18.37 -4.29
N PHE A 180 23.93 19.49 -4.14
CA PHE A 180 25.34 19.63 -4.51
C PHE A 180 26.22 19.72 -3.27
N ARG A 181 27.41 19.14 -3.36
CA ARG A 181 28.48 19.34 -2.39
C ARG A 181 29.00 20.78 -2.42
N ASP A 182 29.22 21.32 -3.61
CA ASP A 182 29.71 22.69 -3.82
C ASP A 182 28.55 23.70 -3.82
N ASN A 183 28.71 24.79 -3.08
CA ASN A 183 27.73 25.87 -2.95
C ASN A 183 27.59 26.75 -4.18
N ASN A 184 28.55 26.70 -5.11
CA ASN A 184 28.55 27.52 -6.32
C ASN A 184 27.93 26.81 -7.54
N MET A 185 27.52 25.54 -7.39
CA MET A 185 26.96 24.77 -8.49
C MET A 185 25.48 25.07 -8.70
N ASP A 186 25.09 25.29 -9.95
CA ASP A 186 23.68 25.57 -10.31
C ASP A 186 23.00 24.41 -11.04
N LYS A 187 23.79 23.50 -11.62
CA LYS A 187 23.32 22.39 -12.45
C LYS A 187 24.34 21.26 -12.45
N ILE A 188 23.91 20.07 -12.83
CA ILE A 188 24.82 18.94 -13.10
C ILE A 188 25.57 19.22 -14.40
N GLU A 189 26.89 19.03 -14.40
CA GLU A 189 27.80 19.27 -15.52
C GLU A 189 28.63 18.03 -15.86
N ASP A 190 29.31 18.07 -17.01
CA ASP A 190 30.22 17.00 -17.44
C ASP A 190 31.38 16.84 -16.44
N GLY A 191 31.77 15.60 -16.18
CA GLY A 191 32.86 15.23 -15.26
C GLY A 191 32.45 15.06 -13.79
N MET A 192 31.20 15.35 -13.42
CA MET A 192 30.73 15.16 -12.04
C MET A 192 30.49 13.69 -11.70
N ARG A 193 30.75 13.33 -10.43
CA ARG A 193 30.37 12.04 -9.83
C ARG A 193 28.99 12.15 -9.20
N ILE A 194 28.04 11.37 -9.69
CA ILE A 194 26.63 11.45 -9.31
C ILE A 194 26.23 10.21 -8.53
N GLY A 195 25.78 10.40 -7.30
CA GLY A 195 25.26 9.32 -6.47
C GLY A 195 23.94 8.77 -7.02
N ILE A 196 23.86 7.46 -7.22
CA ILE A 196 22.67 6.77 -7.73
C ILE A 196 22.36 5.52 -6.90
N ASP A 197 21.10 5.32 -6.53
CA ASP A 197 20.63 4.14 -5.79
C ASP A 197 19.72 3.27 -6.68
N PRO A 198 20.24 2.15 -7.23
CA PRO A 198 19.43 1.23 -8.03
C PRO A 198 18.23 0.62 -7.28
N ALA A 199 18.26 0.56 -5.95
CA ALA A 199 17.17 0.02 -5.13
C ALA A 199 16.05 1.05 -4.84
N SER A 200 16.21 2.30 -5.30
CA SER A 200 15.22 3.37 -5.22
C SER A 200 14.81 3.79 -6.63
N PRO A 201 13.75 3.19 -7.22
CA PRO A 201 13.33 3.47 -8.59
C PRO A 201 13.13 4.95 -8.87
N ASP A 202 12.61 5.69 -7.90
CA ASP A 202 12.37 7.13 -7.99
C ASP A 202 13.67 7.91 -8.18
N GLN A 203 14.63 7.71 -7.27
CA GLN A 203 15.94 8.34 -7.32
C GLN A 203 16.71 7.91 -8.58
N PHE A 204 16.69 6.62 -8.91
CA PHE A 204 17.38 6.07 -10.07
C PHE A 204 16.88 6.68 -11.38
N LEU A 205 15.57 6.66 -11.61
CA LEU A 205 14.97 7.16 -12.85
C LEU A 205 15.14 8.67 -12.98
N LEU A 206 14.86 9.43 -11.91
CA LEU A 206 15.07 10.88 -11.93
C LEU A 206 16.53 11.22 -12.22
N THR A 207 17.49 10.47 -11.65
CA THR A 207 18.93 10.73 -11.84
C THR A 207 19.33 10.48 -13.28
N GLN A 208 18.88 9.36 -13.87
CA GLN A 208 19.12 9.05 -15.28
C GLN A 208 18.58 10.12 -16.23
N TYR A 209 17.38 10.66 -15.96
CA TYR A 209 16.81 11.73 -16.80
C TYR A 209 17.50 13.07 -16.61
N GLU A 210 17.82 13.46 -15.37
CA GLU A 210 18.47 14.73 -15.08
C GLU A 210 19.91 14.80 -15.63
N CYS A 211 20.57 13.65 -15.70
CA CYS A 211 21.91 13.48 -16.28
C CYS A 211 21.90 13.19 -17.79
N GLN A 212 20.72 13.09 -18.43
CA GLN A 212 20.65 12.73 -19.86
C GLN A 212 21.41 13.74 -20.72
N GLY A 213 22.33 13.24 -21.55
CA GLY A 213 23.16 14.06 -22.45
C GLY A 213 24.41 14.65 -21.81
N LYS A 214 24.70 14.33 -20.54
CA LYS A 214 25.91 14.75 -19.82
C LYS A 214 26.87 13.57 -19.65
N LYS A 215 28.16 13.86 -19.60
CA LYS A 215 29.23 12.89 -19.35
C LYS A 215 29.53 12.85 -17.85
N VAL A 216 28.69 12.18 -17.09
CA VAL A 216 28.85 12.01 -15.63
C VAL A 216 29.35 10.61 -15.29
N GLU A 217 30.00 10.48 -14.13
CA GLU A 217 30.32 9.18 -13.54
C GLU A 217 29.23 8.82 -12.53
N TYR A 218 28.56 7.68 -12.71
CA TYR A 218 27.57 7.21 -11.75
C TYR A 218 28.24 6.41 -10.64
N ILE A 219 28.06 6.85 -9.40
CA ILE A 219 28.57 6.16 -8.21
C ILE A 219 27.38 5.48 -7.53
N GLU A 220 27.30 4.16 -7.67
CA GLU A 220 26.27 3.36 -7.01
C GLU A 220 26.40 3.45 -5.49
N THR A 221 25.31 3.79 -4.82
CA THR A 221 25.27 3.92 -3.37
C THR A 221 23.86 3.74 -2.83
N SER A 222 23.72 3.26 -1.60
CA SER A 222 22.41 3.27 -0.94
C SER A 222 21.97 4.71 -0.65
N TYR A 223 20.68 4.99 -0.81
CA TYR A 223 20.06 6.27 -0.49
C TYR A 223 20.59 6.84 0.84
N ASN A 224 20.59 6.07 1.92
CA ASN A 224 21.00 6.56 3.24
C ASN A 224 22.48 6.97 3.36
N GLN A 225 23.34 6.53 2.44
CA GLN A 225 24.77 6.87 2.40
C GLN A 225 25.07 8.09 1.54
N ILE A 226 24.11 8.57 0.73
CA ILE A 226 24.32 9.70 -0.19
C ILE A 226 24.81 10.95 0.56
N ILE A 227 24.22 11.27 1.71
CA ILE A 227 24.61 12.43 2.52
C ILE A 227 26.05 12.30 3.04
N GLU A 228 26.47 11.10 3.46
CA GLU A 228 27.82 10.86 3.94
C GLU A 228 28.83 10.93 2.79
N LYS A 229 28.53 10.32 1.65
CA LYS A 229 29.37 10.39 0.45
C LYS A 229 29.54 11.80 -0.10
N LEU A 230 28.51 12.65 -0.03
CA LEU A 230 28.62 14.08 -0.37
C LEU A 230 29.60 14.80 0.58
N LYS A 231 29.53 14.49 1.89
CA LYS A 231 30.44 15.09 2.89
C LYS A 231 31.88 14.61 2.74
N ASN A 232 32.08 13.34 2.40
CA ASN A 232 33.39 12.73 2.20
C ASN A 232 33.99 13.01 0.81
N GLU A 233 33.32 13.84 0.00
CA GLU A 233 33.76 14.19 -1.36
C GLU A 233 33.89 12.98 -2.29
N GLU A 234 33.14 11.91 -2.04
CA GLU A 234 33.08 10.72 -2.90
C GLU A 234 32.14 10.93 -4.09
N ILE A 235 31.14 11.80 -3.93
CA ILE A 235 30.21 12.25 -4.97
C ILE A 235 30.06 13.77 -4.93
N ASP A 236 29.69 14.36 -6.06
CA ASP A 236 29.56 15.81 -6.23
C ASP A 236 28.10 16.28 -6.18
N ALA A 237 27.17 15.43 -6.62
CA ALA A 237 25.75 15.69 -6.52
C ALA A 237 24.91 14.40 -6.42
N ALA A 238 23.67 14.54 -5.96
CA ALA A 238 22.68 13.47 -5.99
C ALA A 238 21.26 14.04 -6.03
N ILE A 239 20.30 13.24 -6.52
CA ILE A 239 18.88 13.53 -6.34
C ILE A 239 18.42 13.04 -4.98
N TRP A 240 17.63 13.87 -4.30
CA TRP A 240 17.23 13.64 -2.91
C TRP A 240 15.80 14.14 -2.62
N ASN A 241 15.22 13.68 -1.51
CA ASN A 241 13.91 14.11 -1.03
C ASN A 241 14.04 15.42 -0.23
N LYS A 242 13.36 16.47 -0.67
CA LYS A 242 13.36 17.78 0.00
C LYS A 242 12.81 17.76 1.43
N ASP A 243 11.82 16.91 1.71
CA ASP A 243 11.20 16.82 3.03
C ASP A 243 12.25 16.39 4.08
N GLU A 244 13.12 15.42 3.75
CA GLU A 244 14.17 14.95 4.66
C GLU A 244 15.25 15.99 4.94
N ILE A 245 15.53 16.90 4.00
CA ILE A 245 16.49 17.99 4.21
C ILE A 245 15.99 18.92 5.28
N LYS A 246 14.71 19.31 5.20
CA LYS A 246 14.07 20.21 6.16
C LYS A 246 14.07 19.58 7.55
N GLU A 247 13.74 18.30 7.65
CA GLU A 247 13.60 17.61 8.92
C GLU A 247 14.94 17.29 9.60
N LYS A 248 15.95 16.93 8.82
CA LYS A 248 17.30 16.69 9.34
C LYS A 248 18.13 17.97 9.49
N GLY A 249 17.57 19.14 9.14
CA GLY A 249 18.27 20.43 9.22
C GLY A 249 19.53 20.50 8.35
N LEU A 250 19.54 19.78 7.21
CA LEU A 250 20.72 19.67 6.37
C LEU A 250 20.94 20.97 5.58
N LYS A 251 22.21 21.41 5.53
CA LYS A 251 22.63 22.61 4.79
C LYS A 251 23.44 22.19 3.58
N PHE A 252 22.75 21.94 2.47
CA PHE A 252 23.34 21.71 1.17
C PHE A 252 22.89 22.78 0.18
N ASN A 253 23.65 22.92 -0.89
CA ASN A 253 23.20 23.68 -2.04
C ASN A 253 22.14 22.88 -2.79
N ILE A 254 20.93 23.43 -2.85
CA ILE A 254 19.74 22.76 -3.35
C ILE A 254 19.29 23.43 -4.64
N LYS A 255 19.14 22.64 -5.70
CA LYS A 255 18.58 23.10 -6.96
C LYS A 255 17.39 22.23 -7.34
N LYS A 256 16.44 22.82 -8.06
CA LYS A 256 15.33 22.08 -8.65
C LYS A 256 15.84 21.20 -9.79
N LEU A 257 15.09 20.14 -10.08
CA LEU A 257 15.25 19.40 -11.32
C LEU A 257 15.03 20.34 -12.51
N SER A 258 15.83 20.19 -13.56
CA SER A 258 15.83 21.09 -14.71
C SER A 258 15.48 20.39 -16.03
N ASN A 259 15.66 19.07 -16.10
CA ASN A 259 15.34 18.31 -17.31
C ASN A 259 13.82 18.16 -17.49
N GLN A 260 13.31 18.36 -18.70
CA GLN A 260 11.88 18.28 -18.98
C GLN A 260 11.27 16.90 -18.62
N LYS A 261 12.00 15.81 -18.90
CA LYS A 261 11.53 14.45 -18.55
C LYS A 261 11.53 14.21 -17.05
N SER A 262 12.55 14.71 -16.33
CA SER A 262 12.60 14.57 -14.88
C SER A 262 11.45 15.36 -14.24
N LEU A 263 11.13 16.57 -14.74
CA LEU A 263 9.99 17.36 -14.29
C LEU A 263 8.63 16.69 -14.54
N GLU A 264 8.42 16.08 -15.71
CA GLU A 264 7.19 15.35 -16.03
C GLU A 264 7.00 14.11 -15.15
N ILE A 265 8.10 13.41 -14.86
CA ILE A 265 8.10 12.19 -14.06
C ILE A 265 8.00 12.48 -12.56
N ASN A 266 8.59 13.59 -12.10
CA ASN A 266 8.53 14.03 -10.71
C ASN A 266 7.07 14.16 -10.21
N LYS A 267 6.13 14.59 -11.07
CA LYS A 267 4.70 14.61 -10.71
C LYS A 267 4.18 13.25 -10.28
N LYS A 268 4.58 12.18 -10.98
CA LYS A 268 4.19 10.80 -10.66
C LYS A 268 4.91 10.26 -9.43
N ASP A 269 6.09 10.77 -9.15
CA ASP A 269 6.92 10.34 -8.03
C ASP A 269 6.40 10.88 -6.68
N THR A 270 5.85 12.10 -6.69
CA THR A 270 5.30 12.72 -5.48
C THR A 270 4.01 12.06 -4.97
N ALA A 271 3.30 11.32 -5.81
CA ALA A 271 2.03 10.68 -5.48
C ALA A 271 2.25 9.28 -4.91
N ALA A 272 1.60 8.96 -3.79
CA ALA A 272 1.61 7.61 -3.22
C ALA A 272 0.70 6.69 -4.05
N ALA A 273 1.06 5.42 -4.09
CA ALA A 273 0.26 4.36 -4.70
C ALA A 273 0.13 3.21 -3.69
N MET A 274 -1.11 2.75 -3.51
CA MET A 274 -1.39 1.50 -2.80
C MET A 274 -1.39 0.36 -3.83
N VAL A 275 -0.49 -0.59 -3.64
CA VAL A 275 -0.30 -1.74 -4.52
C VAL A 275 -0.69 -3.01 -3.78
N ILE A 276 -1.44 -3.88 -4.45
CA ILE A 276 -1.87 -5.19 -3.95
C ILE A 276 -1.44 -6.29 -4.91
N ASN A 277 -1.47 -7.54 -4.44
CA ASN A 277 -1.43 -8.68 -5.36
C ASN A 277 -2.78 -8.78 -6.12
N SER A 278 -2.73 -8.83 -7.45
CA SER A 278 -3.89 -8.84 -8.33
C SER A 278 -4.73 -10.11 -8.22
N GLU A 279 -4.13 -11.22 -7.76
CA GLU A 279 -4.83 -12.48 -7.48
C GLU A 279 -5.65 -12.42 -6.18
N ASN A 280 -5.38 -11.45 -5.30
CA ASN A 280 -6.14 -11.26 -4.07
C ASN A 280 -7.40 -10.40 -4.30
N ILE A 281 -8.35 -10.98 -5.04
CA ILE A 281 -9.62 -10.34 -5.41
C ILE A 281 -10.45 -10.01 -4.16
N GLU A 282 -10.48 -10.90 -3.17
CA GLU A 282 -11.19 -10.68 -1.90
C GLU A 282 -10.69 -9.41 -1.20
N PHE A 283 -9.38 -9.28 -1.03
CA PHE A 283 -8.79 -8.11 -0.38
C PHE A 283 -9.04 -6.81 -1.17
N ARG A 284 -8.97 -6.86 -2.51
CA ARG A 284 -9.34 -5.71 -3.37
C ARG A 284 -10.75 -5.23 -3.07
N MET A 285 -11.72 -6.16 -2.96
CA MET A 285 -13.11 -5.81 -2.67
C MET A 285 -13.26 -5.21 -1.28
N ILE A 286 -12.60 -5.79 -0.27
CA ILE A 286 -12.60 -5.26 1.10
C ILE A 286 -12.08 -3.82 1.12
N ILE A 287 -10.91 -3.58 0.53
CA ILE A 287 -10.30 -2.24 0.50
C ILE A 287 -11.23 -1.24 -0.18
N LYS A 288 -11.78 -1.59 -1.36
CA LYS A 288 -12.68 -0.70 -2.09
C LYS A 288 -13.99 -0.41 -1.37
N LYS A 289 -14.51 -1.37 -0.60
CA LYS A 289 -15.79 -1.24 0.10
C LYS A 289 -15.66 -0.50 1.42
N PHE A 290 -14.59 -0.76 2.18
CA PHE A 290 -14.52 -0.34 3.58
C PHE A 290 -13.50 0.76 3.87
N ILE A 291 -12.47 0.92 3.03
CA ILE A 291 -11.41 1.89 3.29
C ILE A 291 -11.67 3.18 2.52
N ASP A 292 -11.96 4.23 3.27
CA ASP A 292 -12.13 5.59 2.75
C ASP A 292 -10.76 6.21 2.43
N MET A 293 -10.41 6.22 1.15
CA MET A 293 -9.12 6.73 0.68
C MET A 293 -9.01 8.25 0.81
N ASP A 294 -10.11 8.97 0.62
CA ASP A 294 -10.13 10.42 0.76
C ASP A 294 -9.89 10.82 2.23
N TYR A 295 -10.47 10.07 3.17
CA TYR A 295 -10.22 10.26 4.60
C TYR A 295 -8.75 10.04 4.99
N ILE A 296 -8.04 9.11 4.35
CA ILE A 296 -6.59 8.94 4.56
C ILE A 296 -5.84 10.23 4.19
N GLU A 297 -6.19 10.83 3.05
CA GLU A 297 -5.55 12.07 2.57
C GLU A 297 -5.88 13.27 3.47
N GLU A 298 -7.13 13.38 3.92
CA GLU A 298 -7.55 14.41 4.86
C GLU A 298 -6.72 14.35 6.14
N ILE A 299 -6.59 13.16 6.74
CA ILE A 299 -5.77 12.98 7.95
C ILE A 299 -4.31 13.31 7.67
N GLN A 300 -3.76 12.87 6.54
CA GLN A 300 -2.39 13.20 6.18
C GLN A 300 -2.18 14.72 6.10
N GLU A 301 -3.11 15.44 5.49
CA GLU A 301 -3.05 16.89 5.36
C GLU A 301 -3.10 17.58 6.74
N GLU A 302 -3.97 17.11 7.63
CA GLU A 302 -4.06 17.65 9.00
C GLU A 302 -2.81 17.38 9.83
N VAL A 303 -2.13 16.25 9.62
CA VAL A 303 -0.81 15.97 10.22
C VAL A 303 0.25 16.93 9.66
N LEU A 304 0.26 17.15 8.35
CA LEU A 304 1.19 18.07 7.69
C LEU A 304 1.02 19.52 8.15
N LYS A 305 -0.22 19.97 8.41
CA LYS A 305 -0.55 21.27 9.00
C LYS A 305 -0.18 21.37 10.48
N GLY A 306 0.04 20.25 11.15
CA GLY A 306 0.31 20.18 12.59
C GLY A 306 -0.94 20.21 13.47
N ASN A 307 -2.12 20.01 12.89
CA ASN A 307 -3.40 19.96 13.60
C ASN A 307 -3.60 18.59 14.29
N ILE A 308 -3.01 17.53 13.73
CA ILE A 308 -3.01 16.17 14.30
C ILE A 308 -1.58 15.75 14.59
N ILE A 309 -1.36 15.19 15.79
CA ILE A 309 -0.09 14.54 16.13
C ILE A 309 -0.07 13.16 15.47
N PRO A 310 1.00 12.79 14.74
CA PRO A 310 1.09 11.47 14.13
C PRO A 310 0.95 10.33 15.13
N MET A 311 0.27 9.26 14.73
CA MET A 311 0.09 8.04 15.52
C MET A 311 -0.01 6.84 14.58
N TYR A 312 1.00 5.97 14.59
CA TYR A 312 1.14 4.83 13.69
C TYR A 312 2.11 3.77 14.25
#